data_AF-A0A258JLD7-F1
#
_entry.id   AF-A0A258JLD7-F1
#
_cell.length_a   1.000
_cell.length_b   1.000
_cell.length_c   1.000
_cell.angle_alpha   90.00
_cell.angle_beta   90.00
_cell.angle_gamma   90.00
#
_symmetry.space_group_name_H-M   'P 1'
#
loop_
_entity.id
_entity.type
_entity.pdbx_description
1 polymer ?
#
loop_
_entity_poly.entity_id
_entity_poly.type
_entity_poly.pdbx_seq_one_letter_code
_entity_poly.pdbx_strand_id
1 'polypeptide(L)'
;ADVKVNATLDDASRQKLGVDISSISGPIAVKLVGTTNNKQTKAAIELDLTAARILDLVPGLTKPAGKPLKAKFNSNDAGKNIRIDDLTLDGSGTYIRGSLELSDEGDVVSANFPSFQLSDGDKASLKADRAGDVLKIRITGEVIDARGIMKSLVGSPSGPAKKEQKIQDVDVDAKIGAMTGNNGEVLRQLDLSLGRRGVELRSFSLTAKAGREGTVAGEIRNWGDTPRRALYVSTSDAGAVLRFLDTYGKMQGGTMWVIIDPPRGDSTPQNGVINLRDFVIRGEPGLDSLSAAARDSSGKVEQGTAVFEKAQAQFTRTTGKIAIRDGAIWGPVAGVTAEGTIDFTAERI
;
A
#
# COMPACT_ATOMS: atom_id res chain seq x y z
N ALA A 1 -9.55 -12.01 41.11
CA ALA A 1 -8.65 -13.17 40.99
C ALA A 1 -7.42 -12.76 40.20
N ASP A 2 -6.24 -13.17 40.64
CA ASP A 2 -5.00 -12.94 39.92
C ASP A 2 -4.88 -13.93 38.76
N VAL A 3 -4.32 -13.49 37.64
CA VAL A 3 -4.14 -14.29 36.42
C VAL A 3 -2.70 -14.17 35.97
N LYS A 4 -2.04 -15.32 35.80
CA LYS A 4 -0.70 -15.41 35.23
C LYS A 4 -0.68 -16.50 34.18
N VAL A 5 -0.28 -16.15 32.96
CA VAL A 5 -0.16 -17.08 31.84
C VAL A 5 1.24 -16.96 31.25
N ASN A 6 1.85 -18.10 30.98
CA ASN A 6 3.05 -18.20 30.15
C ASN A 6 2.84 -19.39 29.22
N ALA A 7 2.61 -19.12 27.94
CA ALA A 7 2.19 -20.14 26.98
C ALA A 7 2.73 -19.83 25.59
N THR A 8 2.85 -20.85 24.76
CA THR A 8 3.03 -20.70 23.31
C THR A 8 1.70 -21.05 22.65
N LEU A 9 1.13 -20.10 21.92
CA LEU A 9 -0.14 -20.28 21.21
C LEU A 9 0.13 -20.49 19.73
N ASP A 10 -0.20 -21.67 19.22
CA ASP A 10 -0.29 -21.93 17.79
C ASP A 10 -1.62 -21.42 17.20
N ASP A 11 -1.79 -21.53 15.89
CA ASP A 11 -2.96 -21.03 15.16
C ASP A 11 -4.26 -21.66 15.68
N ALA A 12 -4.25 -22.97 15.93
CA ALA A 12 -5.41 -23.70 16.43
C ALA A 12 -5.80 -23.26 17.86
N SER A 13 -4.81 -22.99 18.72
CA SER A 13 -5.04 -22.51 20.07
C SER A 13 -5.57 -21.08 20.08
N ARG A 14 -5.02 -20.19 19.23
CA ARG A 14 -5.55 -18.81 19.09
C ARG A 14 -6.99 -18.81 18.60
N GLN A 15 -7.31 -19.68 17.64
CA GLN A 15 -8.67 -19.83 17.15
C GLN A 15 -9.64 -20.30 18.23
N LYS A 16 -9.25 -21.28 19.05
CA LYS A 16 -10.06 -21.76 20.19
C LYS A 16 -10.29 -20.68 21.25
N LEU A 17 -9.33 -19.78 21.40
CA LEU A 17 -9.39 -18.65 22.35
C LEU A 17 -10.08 -17.40 21.77
N GLY A 18 -10.49 -17.42 20.50
CA GLY A 18 -11.14 -16.27 19.85
C GLY A 18 -10.20 -15.09 19.57
N VAL A 19 -8.88 -15.30 19.59
CA VAL A 19 -7.84 -14.28 19.36
C VAL A 19 -7.06 -14.53 18.07
N ASP A 20 -7.72 -15.16 17.09
CA ASP A 20 -7.13 -15.44 15.78
C ASP A 20 -7.12 -14.18 14.92
N ILE A 21 -5.94 -13.82 14.42
CA ILE A 21 -5.73 -12.68 13.52
C ILE A 21 -5.22 -13.27 12.20
N SER A 22 -6.01 -13.13 11.13
CA SER A 22 -5.75 -13.79 9.83
C SER A 22 -4.40 -13.45 9.21
N SER A 23 -3.87 -12.26 9.48
CA SER A 23 -2.56 -11.79 9.01
C SER A 23 -1.38 -12.36 9.79
N ILE A 24 -1.62 -13.17 10.84
CA ILE A 24 -0.58 -13.76 11.69
C ILE A 24 -0.70 -15.29 11.71
N SER A 25 0.33 -15.99 11.23
CA SER A 25 0.41 -17.45 11.23
C SER A 25 1.66 -17.97 11.93
N GLY A 26 1.59 -19.17 12.50
CA GLY A 26 2.67 -19.76 13.29
C GLY A 26 2.61 -19.38 14.78
N PRO A 27 3.51 -19.95 15.59
CA PRO A 27 3.43 -19.87 17.05
C PRO A 27 3.83 -18.50 17.60
N ILE A 28 3.12 -18.06 18.65
CA ILE A 28 3.37 -16.82 19.39
C ILE A 28 3.61 -17.18 20.86
N ALA A 29 4.72 -16.76 21.44
CA ALA A 29 4.91 -16.89 22.88
C ALA A 29 4.23 -15.72 23.59
N VAL A 30 3.44 -16.02 24.63
CA VAL A 30 2.62 -15.06 25.36
C VAL A 30 2.97 -15.12 26.83
N LYS A 31 3.26 -13.96 27.42
CA LYS A 31 3.29 -13.76 28.86
C LYS A 31 2.20 -12.77 29.24
N LEU A 32 1.38 -13.14 30.20
CA LEU A 32 0.31 -12.31 30.72
C LEU A 32 0.37 -12.32 32.24
N VAL A 33 0.28 -11.15 32.84
CA VAL A 33 0.12 -10.97 34.29
C VAL A 33 -0.96 -9.93 34.52
N GLY A 34 -1.99 -10.28 35.30
CA GLY A 34 -3.14 -9.41 35.45
C GLY A 34 -4.10 -9.82 36.55
N THR A 35 -5.24 -9.15 36.58
CA THR A 35 -6.35 -9.41 37.50
C THR A 35 -7.66 -9.44 36.73
N THR A 36 -8.59 -10.28 37.18
CA THR A 36 -9.96 -10.31 36.66
C THR A 36 -10.98 -10.39 37.79
N ASN A 37 -12.14 -9.78 37.58
CA ASN A 37 -13.32 -9.89 38.44
C ASN A 37 -14.55 -10.46 37.70
N ASN A 38 -14.31 -11.16 36.57
CA ASN A 38 -15.33 -11.68 35.63
C ASN A 38 -16.17 -10.61 34.90
N LYS A 39 -15.98 -9.33 35.19
CA LYS A 39 -16.57 -8.20 34.44
C LYS A 39 -15.53 -7.38 33.70
N GLN A 40 -14.33 -7.31 34.27
CA GLN A 40 -13.20 -6.57 33.76
C GLN A 40 -11.93 -7.39 33.97
N THR A 41 -11.09 -7.43 32.94
CA THR A 41 -9.76 -8.04 32.99
C THR A 41 -8.73 -6.97 32.67
N LYS A 42 -7.80 -6.75 33.60
CA LYS A 42 -6.65 -5.84 33.41
C LYS A 42 -5.38 -6.67 33.39
N ALA A 43 -4.57 -6.54 32.36
CA ALA A 43 -3.38 -7.37 32.18
C ALA A 43 -2.24 -6.64 31.48
N ALA A 44 -1.02 -6.83 31.97
CA ALA A 44 0.19 -6.55 31.22
C ALA A 44 0.50 -7.77 30.34
N ILE A 45 0.66 -7.55 29.03
CA ILE A 45 0.84 -8.59 28.02
C ILE A 45 2.15 -8.36 27.28
N GLU A 46 2.96 -9.41 27.17
CA GLU A 46 4.12 -9.47 26.29
C GLU A 46 3.93 -10.60 25.28
N LEU A 47 4.16 -10.29 24.00
CA LEU A 47 4.12 -11.23 22.90
C LEU A 47 5.50 -11.31 22.25
N ASP A 48 6.01 -12.53 22.07
CA ASP A 48 7.14 -12.81 21.18
C ASP A 48 6.61 -13.38 19.86
N LEU A 49 6.69 -12.56 18.81
CA LEU A 49 6.20 -12.85 17.47
C LEU A 49 7.33 -13.37 16.56
N THR A 50 8.51 -13.67 17.11
CA THR A 50 9.69 -14.06 16.32
C THR A 50 9.40 -15.27 15.44
N ALA A 51 8.77 -16.30 16.00
CA ALA A 51 8.45 -17.54 15.28
C ALA A 51 7.22 -17.41 14.34
N ALA A 52 6.36 -16.42 14.57
CA ALA A 52 5.20 -16.16 13.73
C ALA A 52 5.59 -15.46 12.42
N ARG A 53 4.80 -15.66 11.37
CA ARG A 53 4.82 -14.88 10.14
C ARG A 53 3.71 -13.83 10.20
N ILE A 54 3.98 -12.62 9.73
CA ILE A 54 3.00 -11.54 9.58
C ILE A 54 2.93 -11.15 8.10
N LEU A 55 1.71 -11.11 7.56
CA LEU A 55 1.43 -10.61 6.22
C LEU A 55 0.29 -9.61 6.29
N ASP A 56 0.60 -8.35 6.01
CA ASP A 56 -0.39 -7.27 5.87
C ASP A 56 -1.30 -7.08 7.10
N LEU A 57 -0.75 -7.25 8.32
CA LEU A 57 -1.46 -6.89 9.56
C LEU A 57 -1.91 -5.42 9.53
N VAL A 58 -1.02 -4.57 9.02
CA VAL A 58 -1.35 -3.25 8.48
C VAL A 58 -0.68 -3.15 7.11
N PRO A 59 -1.21 -2.35 6.16
CA PRO A 59 -0.59 -2.19 4.86
C PRO A 59 0.90 -1.84 4.97
N GLY A 60 1.76 -2.66 4.38
CA GLY A 60 3.21 -2.49 4.39
C GLY A 60 3.96 -3.20 5.52
N LEU A 61 3.27 -3.72 6.54
CA LEU A 61 3.91 -4.57 7.55
C LEU A 61 3.94 -6.02 7.09
N THR A 62 5.12 -6.48 6.68
CA THR A 62 5.39 -7.88 6.39
C THR A 62 6.58 -8.36 7.21
N LYS A 63 6.44 -9.52 7.85
CA LYS A 63 7.51 -10.14 8.63
C LYS A 63 7.55 -11.65 8.36
N PRO A 64 8.63 -12.20 7.79
CA PRO A 64 8.77 -13.65 7.70
C PRO A 64 8.97 -14.28 9.09
N ALA A 65 8.72 -15.58 9.19
CA ALA A 65 9.01 -16.36 10.39
C ALA A 65 10.53 -16.33 10.68
N GLY A 66 10.89 -16.31 11.95
CA GLY A 66 12.28 -16.27 12.43
C GLY A 66 12.88 -14.86 12.55
N LYS A 67 12.23 -13.82 12.02
CA LYS A 67 12.66 -12.43 12.20
C LYS A 67 12.07 -11.84 13.51
N PRO A 68 12.88 -11.13 14.31
CA PRO A 68 12.47 -10.68 15.65
C PRO A 68 11.38 -9.61 15.57
N LEU A 69 10.31 -9.80 16.35
CA LEU A 69 9.29 -8.79 16.60
C LEU A 69 8.65 -9.10 17.93
N LYS A 70 8.52 -8.10 18.80
CA LYS A 70 7.92 -8.24 20.13
C LYS A 70 6.87 -7.17 20.33
N ALA A 71 5.76 -7.55 20.94
CA ALA A 71 4.73 -6.60 21.37
C ALA A 71 4.68 -6.55 22.90
N LYS A 72 4.52 -5.37 23.47
CA LYS A 72 4.24 -5.17 24.89
C LYS A 72 3.15 -4.13 25.05
N PHE A 73 2.17 -4.38 25.90
CA PHE A 73 1.07 -3.44 26.15
C PHE A 73 0.33 -3.78 27.44
N ASN A 74 -0.41 -2.78 27.94
CA ASN A 74 -1.39 -2.96 28.99
C ASN A 74 -2.78 -3.09 28.35
N SER A 75 -3.51 -4.15 28.70
CA SER A 75 -4.89 -4.37 28.26
C SER A 75 -5.85 -4.11 29.43
N ASN A 76 -6.95 -3.44 29.13
CA ASN A 76 -8.10 -3.28 29.99
C ASN A 76 -9.36 -3.65 29.20
N ASP A 77 -9.80 -4.89 29.37
CA ASP A 77 -11.00 -5.44 28.77
C ASP A 77 -12.15 -5.30 29.76
N ALA A 78 -13.13 -4.46 29.43
CA ALA A 78 -14.34 -4.25 30.24
C ALA A 78 -15.59 -4.89 29.59
N GLY A 79 -15.40 -5.83 28.66
CA GLY A 79 -16.45 -6.55 27.95
C GLY A 79 -17.10 -5.76 26.81
N LYS A 80 -17.38 -4.46 27.01
CA LYS A 80 -17.94 -3.57 25.96
C LYS A 80 -16.88 -2.86 25.12
N ASN A 81 -15.70 -2.70 25.69
CA ASN A 81 -14.56 -2.10 25.04
C ASN A 81 -13.28 -2.74 25.56
N ILE A 82 -12.29 -2.81 24.68
CA ILE A 82 -10.95 -3.29 25.00
C ILE A 82 -10.01 -2.13 24.77
N ARG A 83 -9.41 -1.61 25.85
CA ARG A 83 -8.40 -0.57 25.78
C ARG A 83 -7.01 -1.20 25.83
N ILE A 84 -6.17 -0.80 24.88
CA ILE A 84 -4.76 -1.17 24.79
C ILE A 84 -3.96 0.11 24.99
N ASP A 85 -3.25 0.19 26.11
CA ASP A 85 -2.41 1.30 26.51
C ASP A 85 -0.92 0.91 26.45
N ASP A 86 -0.06 1.91 26.24
CA ASP A 86 1.39 1.74 26.18
C ASP A 86 1.87 0.65 25.21
N LEU A 87 1.17 0.46 24.10
CA LEU A 87 1.58 -0.48 23.06
C LEU A 87 2.95 -0.10 22.54
N THR A 88 3.85 -1.07 22.54
CA THR A 88 5.13 -1.04 21.85
C THR A 88 5.25 -2.30 21.01
N LEU A 89 5.41 -2.14 19.70
CA LEU A 89 5.74 -3.21 18.76
C LEU A 89 7.13 -2.90 18.19
N ASP A 90 8.11 -3.77 18.44
CA ASP A 90 9.51 -3.48 18.13
C ASP A 90 10.23 -4.72 17.56
N GLY A 91 10.91 -4.52 16.44
CA GLY A 91 11.81 -5.49 15.81
C GLY A 91 11.69 -5.50 14.29
N SER A 92 12.74 -5.98 13.62
CA SER A 92 12.80 -6.12 12.15
C SER A 92 12.52 -4.82 11.38
N GLY A 93 12.98 -3.69 11.93
CA GLY A 93 12.78 -2.36 11.36
C GLY A 93 11.40 -1.74 11.58
N THR A 94 10.49 -2.48 12.21
CA THR A 94 9.21 -1.97 12.69
C THR A 94 9.36 -1.41 14.09
N TYR A 95 8.82 -0.21 14.30
CA TYR A 95 8.68 0.41 15.62
C TYR A 95 7.35 1.18 15.70
N ILE A 96 6.38 0.62 16.42
CA ILE A 96 5.07 1.24 16.65
C ILE A 96 4.89 1.48 18.14
N ARG A 97 4.54 2.72 18.52
CA ARG A 97 4.20 3.08 19.89
C ARG A 97 2.86 3.81 19.94
N GLY A 98 1.99 3.45 20.88
CA GLY A 98 0.75 4.20 21.09
C GLY A 98 -0.31 3.49 21.90
N SER A 99 -1.57 3.80 21.60
CA SER A 99 -2.75 3.21 22.22
C SER A 99 -3.87 2.99 21.21
N LEU A 100 -4.80 2.12 21.58
CA LEU A 100 -5.86 1.60 20.72
C LEU A 100 -7.07 1.26 21.60
N GLU A 101 -8.26 1.63 21.16
CA GLU A 101 -9.53 1.21 21.75
C GLU A 101 -10.34 0.44 20.70
N LEU A 102 -10.78 -0.75 21.10
CA LEU A 102 -11.64 -1.64 20.31
C LEU A 102 -13.02 -1.70 20.95
N SER A 103 -14.05 -1.86 20.12
CA SER A 103 -15.40 -2.27 20.54
C SER A 103 -15.42 -3.74 20.97
N ASP A 104 -16.54 -4.20 21.49
CA ASP A 104 -16.81 -5.60 21.79
C ASP A 104 -16.89 -6.48 20.53
N GLU A 105 -17.21 -5.91 19.36
CA GLU A 105 -17.11 -6.61 18.09
C GLU A 105 -15.69 -6.65 17.50
N GLY A 106 -14.72 -5.99 18.15
CA GLY A 106 -13.34 -5.90 17.69
C GLY A 106 -13.08 -4.82 16.63
N ASP A 107 -14.07 -3.97 16.32
CA ASP A 107 -13.87 -2.79 15.48
C ASP A 107 -13.02 -1.74 16.20
N VAL A 108 -12.16 -1.05 15.46
CA VAL A 108 -11.39 0.10 15.98
C VAL A 108 -12.33 1.27 16.29
N VAL A 109 -12.33 1.71 17.54
CA VAL A 109 -13.03 2.91 18.01
C VAL A 109 -12.10 4.12 17.95
N SER A 110 -10.87 3.97 18.48
CA SER A 110 -9.83 4.98 18.36
C SER A 110 -8.45 4.34 18.33
N ALA A 111 -7.49 5.03 17.70
CA ALA A 111 -6.09 4.67 17.72
C ALA A 111 -5.23 5.93 17.70
N ASN A 112 -4.14 5.93 18.46
CA ASN A 112 -3.19 7.02 18.49
C ASN A 112 -1.77 6.44 18.58
N PHE A 113 -1.05 6.48 17.46
CA PHE A 113 0.32 6.02 17.33
C PHE A 113 1.25 7.19 17.01
N PRO A 114 1.84 7.86 18.03
CA PRO A 114 2.81 8.92 17.81
C PRO A 114 4.08 8.47 17.08
N SER A 115 4.42 7.18 17.19
CA SER A 115 5.49 6.55 16.42
C SER A 115 4.90 5.40 15.63
N PHE A 116 4.97 5.50 14.31
CA PHE A 116 4.44 4.54 13.37
C PHE A 116 5.47 4.28 12.27
N GLN A 117 6.48 3.48 12.60
CA GLN A 117 7.56 3.07 11.70
C GLN A 117 7.31 1.63 11.26
N LEU A 118 7.10 1.40 9.96
CA LEU A 118 6.90 0.06 9.41
C LEU A 118 8.20 -0.52 8.83
N SER A 119 9.06 0.36 8.32
CA SER A 119 10.39 0.06 7.79
C SER A 119 11.46 0.95 8.40
N ASP A 120 12.72 0.52 8.31
CA ASP A 120 13.86 1.30 8.81
C ASP A 120 13.88 2.71 8.19
N GLY A 121 13.91 3.71 9.05
CA GLY A 121 13.98 5.12 8.66
C GLY A 121 12.63 5.81 8.48
N ASP A 122 11.49 5.10 8.54
CA ASP A 122 10.18 5.76 8.52
C ASP A 122 10.02 6.66 9.75
N LYS A 123 9.45 7.85 9.53
CA LYS A 123 9.08 8.80 10.57
C LYS A 123 7.66 9.25 10.33
N ALA A 124 6.71 8.54 10.93
CA ALA A 124 5.31 8.85 10.80
C ALA A 124 4.55 8.67 12.12
N SER A 125 3.35 9.25 12.12
CA SER A 125 2.33 9.09 13.15
C SER A 125 1.00 8.74 12.51
N LEU A 126 0.16 8.02 13.24
CA LEU A 126 -1.18 7.62 12.82
C LEU A 126 -2.17 7.95 13.92
N LYS A 127 -3.30 8.56 13.56
CA LYS A 127 -4.50 8.63 14.38
C LYS A 127 -5.68 8.02 13.65
N ALA A 128 -6.55 7.35 14.38
CA ALA A 128 -7.83 6.91 13.87
C ALA A 128 -8.92 7.21 14.90
N ASP A 129 -10.05 7.74 14.46
CA ASP A 129 -11.19 8.04 15.32
C ASP A 129 -12.48 7.66 14.59
N ARG A 130 -13.32 6.86 15.25
CA ARG A 130 -14.63 6.50 14.72
C ARG A 130 -15.60 7.67 14.85
N ALA A 131 -16.21 8.07 13.74
CA ALA A 131 -17.23 9.11 13.65
C ALA A 131 -18.50 8.52 13.03
N GLY A 132 -19.44 8.10 13.88
CA GLY A 132 -20.59 7.31 13.46
C GLY A 132 -20.15 5.95 12.92
N ASP A 133 -20.54 5.62 11.69
CA ASP A 133 -20.13 4.40 11.01
C ASP A 133 -18.81 4.51 10.25
N VAL A 134 -18.14 5.67 10.25
CA VAL A 134 -16.92 5.91 9.47
C VAL A 134 -15.70 5.97 10.37
N LEU A 135 -14.65 5.20 10.06
CA LEU A 135 -13.35 5.32 10.71
C LEU A 135 -12.52 6.37 9.99
N LYS A 136 -12.23 7.49 10.66
CA LYS A 136 -11.39 8.57 10.12
C LYS A 136 -9.94 8.33 10.48
N ILE A 137 -9.09 8.11 9.49
CA ILE A 137 -7.67 7.80 9.65
C ILE A 137 -6.86 9.00 9.17
N ARG A 138 -5.95 9.49 10.00
CA ARG A 138 -4.99 10.53 9.66
C ARG A 138 -3.57 10.00 9.81
N ILE A 139 -2.80 10.11 8.74
CA ILE A 139 -1.38 9.74 8.70
C ILE A 139 -0.57 11.02 8.45
N THR A 140 0.45 11.25 9.27
CA THR A 140 1.37 12.37 9.08
C THR A 140 2.79 11.86 9.21
N GLY A 141 3.60 12.06 8.18
CA GLY A 141 4.99 11.57 8.17
C GLY A 141 5.96 12.54 7.51
N GLU A 142 7.18 12.56 8.03
CA GLU A 142 8.30 13.27 7.40
C GLU A 142 8.86 12.45 6.24
N VAL A 143 9.07 11.16 6.48
CA VAL A 143 9.58 10.19 5.51
C VAL A 143 8.89 8.84 5.70
N ILE A 144 8.50 8.19 4.60
CA ILE A 144 7.93 6.83 4.60
C ILE A 144 8.48 6.05 3.40
N ASP A 145 8.91 4.82 3.62
CA ASP A 145 9.14 3.83 2.60
C ASP A 145 7.81 3.18 2.16
N ALA A 146 7.38 3.50 0.94
CA ALA A 146 6.14 2.99 0.39
C ALA A 146 6.28 1.62 -0.28
N ARG A 147 7.47 1.03 -0.39
CA ARG A 147 7.66 -0.24 -1.12
C ARG A 147 6.86 -1.37 -0.50
N GLY A 148 6.82 -1.45 0.83
CA GLY A 148 5.96 -2.41 1.54
C GLY A 148 4.48 -2.18 1.26
N ILE A 149 4.04 -0.92 1.29
CA ILE A 149 2.64 -0.53 1.06
C ILE A 149 2.23 -0.82 -0.40
N MET A 150 3.07 -0.50 -1.37
CA MET A 150 2.79 -0.77 -2.79
C MET A 150 2.64 -2.27 -3.03
N LYS A 151 3.52 -3.09 -2.43
CA LYS A 151 3.44 -4.56 -2.49
C LYS A 151 2.12 -5.09 -1.92
N SER A 152 1.64 -4.53 -0.82
CA SER A 152 0.35 -4.94 -0.23
C SER A 152 -0.86 -4.53 -1.07
N LEU A 153 -0.77 -3.43 -1.83
CA LEU A 153 -1.83 -2.94 -2.73
C LEU A 153 -1.91 -3.68 -4.07
N VAL A 154 -0.82 -4.28 -4.54
CA VAL A 154 -0.78 -5.09 -5.78
C VAL A 154 -0.89 -6.59 -5.52
N GLY A 155 -0.56 -7.04 -4.30
CA GLY A 155 -0.63 -8.43 -3.90
C GLY A 155 -2.06 -8.96 -3.74
N SER A 156 -2.22 -10.27 -3.92
CA SER A 156 -3.44 -10.97 -3.51
C SER A 156 -3.55 -10.98 -1.99
N PRO A 157 -4.76 -10.77 -1.41
CA PRO A 157 -5.00 -11.04 0.00
C PRO A 157 -4.48 -12.43 0.35
N SER A 158 -3.57 -12.52 1.30
CA SER A 158 -2.95 -13.78 1.69
C SER A 158 -3.71 -14.38 2.86
N GLY A 159 -4.65 -15.27 2.56
CA GLY A 159 -5.38 -16.04 3.56
C GLY A 159 -6.61 -16.72 2.97
N PRO A 160 -7.07 -17.85 3.55
CA PRO A 160 -8.37 -18.41 3.20
C PRO A 160 -9.44 -17.33 3.44
N ALA A 161 -10.34 -17.14 2.48
CA ALA A 161 -11.47 -16.24 2.60
C ALA A 161 -12.33 -16.67 3.79
N LYS A 162 -12.05 -16.12 4.98
CA LYS A 162 -12.96 -16.22 6.12
C LYS A 162 -14.09 -15.21 5.89
N LYS A 163 -15.29 -15.62 6.34
CA LYS A 163 -16.61 -14.98 6.24
C LYS A 163 -16.61 -13.49 5.98
N GLU A 164 -17.57 -13.03 5.17
CA GLU A 164 -18.00 -11.63 4.96
C GLU A 164 -17.69 -10.74 6.19
N GLN A 165 -16.46 -10.25 6.28
CA GLN A 165 -16.12 -9.24 7.27
C GLN A 165 -16.75 -7.96 6.75
N LYS A 166 -17.60 -7.36 7.57
CA LYS A 166 -18.19 -6.06 7.28
C LYS A 166 -17.05 -5.12 6.94
N ILE A 167 -17.01 -4.68 5.69
CA ILE A 167 -15.97 -3.77 5.23
C ILE A 167 -16.25 -2.41 5.86
N GLN A 168 -15.42 -2.06 6.85
CA GLN A 168 -15.54 -0.80 7.58
C GLN A 168 -15.42 0.39 6.61
N ASP A 169 -16.38 1.32 6.71
CA ASP A 169 -16.31 2.61 6.02
C ASP A 169 -15.13 3.41 6.57
N VAL A 170 -14.36 4.02 5.67
CA VAL A 170 -13.13 4.73 6.04
C VAL A 170 -13.04 6.05 5.31
N ASP A 171 -12.54 7.07 6.01
CA ASP A 171 -11.98 8.28 5.42
C ASP A 171 -10.50 8.33 5.80
N VAL A 172 -9.60 8.49 4.84
CA VAL A 172 -8.15 8.47 5.04
C VAL A 172 -7.58 9.78 4.53
N ASP A 173 -6.88 10.50 5.40
CA ASP A 173 -6.06 11.65 5.04
C ASP A 173 -4.58 11.35 5.35
N ALA A 174 -3.70 11.47 4.36
CA ALA A 174 -2.27 11.25 4.53
C ALA A 174 -1.46 12.44 4.03
N LYS A 175 -0.60 12.98 4.89
CA LYS A 175 0.34 14.06 4.56
C LYS A 175 1.77 13.63 4.82
N ILE A 176 2.52 13.39 3.75
CA ILE A 176 3.87 12.82 3.81
C ILE A 176 4.87 13.76 3.13
N GLY A 177 5.94 14.12 3.85
CA GLY A 177 7.00 14.98 3.33
C GLY A 177 7.76 14.36 2.17
N ALA A 178 8.28 13.14 2.38
CA ALA A 178 8.96 12.34 1.37
C ALA A 178 8.49 10.88 1.45
N MET A 179 8.04 10.34 0.33
CA MET A 179 7.65 8.95 0.20
C MET A 179 8.63 8.27 -0.74
N THR A 180 9.43 7.34 -0.24
CA THR A 180 10.44 6.61 -1.02
C THR A 180 9.78 5.41 -1.70
N GLY A 181 10.04 5.24 -2.99
CA GLY A 181 9.56 4.10 -3.76
C GLY A 181 10.72 3.25 -4.26
N ASN A 182 10.50 2.64 -5.41
CA ASN A 182 11.52 1.83 -6.07
C ASN A 182 12.47 2.68 -6.91
N ASN A 183 13.57 2.09 -7.36
CA ASN A 183 14.50 2.70 -8.31
C ASN A 183 15.08 4.06 -7.86
N GLY A 184 15.18 4.29 -6.54
CA GLY A 184 15.69 5.55 -5.96
C GLY A 184 14.74 6.74 -6.09
N GLU A 185 13.51 6.53 -6.56
CA GLU A 185 12.54 7.58 -6.74
C GLU A 185 11.84 7.95 -5.44
N VAL A 186 11.53 9.23 -5.30
CA VAL A 186 10.86 9.80 -4.13
C VAL A 186 9.72 10.69 -4.60
N LEU A 187 8.51 10.43 -4.12
CA LEU A 187 7.42 11.39 -4.20
C LEU A 187 7.51 12.36 -3.03
N ARG A 188 7.48 13.66 -3.30
CA ARG A 188 7.62 14.71 -2.28
C ARG A 188 6.31 15.44 -2.09
N GLN A 189 6.07 15.96 -0.89
CA GLN A 189 4.89 16.76 -0.54
C GLN A 189 3.58 16.04 -0.91
N LEU A 190 3.47 14.78 -0.51
CA LEU A 190 2.29 13.98 -0.79
C LEU A 190 1.14 14.42 0.12
N ASP A 191 0.01 14.77 -0.51
CA ASP A 191 -1.28 15.00 0.15
C ASP A 191 -2.32 14.08 -0.52
N LEU A 192 -2.84 13.13 0.26
CA LEU A 192 -3.81 12.14 -0.18
C LEU A 192 -5.05 12.22 0.69
N SER A 193 -6.23 12.27 0.08
CA SER A 193 -7.51 12.07 0.74
C SER A 193 -8.31 11.00 0.01
N LEU A 194 -8.89 10.06 0.76
CA LEU A 194 -9.67 8.94 0.24
C LEU A 194 -10.87 8.68 1.14
N GLY A 195 -12.05 8.55 0.55
CA GLY A 195 -13.28 8.18 1.26
C GLY A 195 -13.90 6.95 0.62
N ARG A 196 -14.12 5.90 1.42
CA ARG A 196 -14.69 4.63 0.97
C ARG A 196 -15.88 4.23 1.83
N ARG A 197 -16.94 3.77 1.19
CA ARG A 197 -18.15 3.22 1.85
C ARG A 197 -18.36 1.80 1.37
N GLY A 198 -18.17 0.82 2.26
CA GLY A 198 -18.03 -0.59 1.91
C GLY A 198 -16.94 -0.79 0.85
N VAL A 199 -17.33 -1.27 -0.33
CA VAL A 199 -16.43 -1.45 -1.49
C VAL A 199 -16.35 -0.23 -2.40
N GLU A 200 -17.22 0.76 -2.20
CA GLU A 200 -17.39 1.88 -3.11
C GLU A 200 -16.45 3.04 -2.73
N LEU A 201 -15.55 3.39 -3.65
CA LEU A 201 -14.73 4.59 -3.53
C LEU A 201 -15.59 5.84 -3.81
N ARG A 202 -15.81 6.67 -2.78
CA ARG A 202 -16.66 7.87 -2.83
C ARG A 202 -15.88 9.13 -3.17
N SER A 203 -14.71 9.31 -2.57
CA SER A 203 -13.79 10.41 -2.84
C SER A 203 -12.37 9.88 -2.99
N PHE A 204 -11.60 10.56 -3.82
CA PHE A 204 -10.17 10.36 -3.97
C PHE A 204 -9.58 11.67 -4.47
N SER A 205 -8.54 12.14 -3.81
CA SER A 205 -7.68 13.22 -4.28
C SER A 205 -6.25 12.93 -3.89
N LEU A 206 -5.32 13.12 -4.82
CA LEU A 206 -3.89 12.94 -4.60
C LEU A 206 -3.15 14.13 -5.21
N THR A 207 -2.18 14.67 -4.49
CA THR A 207 -1.16 15.56 -5.05
C THR A 207 0.22 15.16 -4.54
N ALA A 208 1.24 15.26 -5.38
CA ALA A 208 2.64 15.07 -5.00
C ALA A 208 3.57 15.71 -6.05
N LYS A 209 4.85 15.80 -5.73
CA LYS A 209 5.92 16.09 -6.69
C LYS A 209 6.69 14.81 -7.01
N ALA A 210 7.02 14.61 -8.28
CA ALA A 210 7.79 13.48 -8.78
C ALA A 210 9.03 13.98 -9.54
N GLY A 211 10.10 13.19 -9.53
CA GLY A 211 11.36 13.59 -10.17
C GLY A 211 11.87 14.94 -9.65
N ARG A 212 12.50 15.72 -10.54
CA ARG A 212 13.09 17.01 -10.18
C ARG A 212 12.04 18.10 -9.99
N GLU A 213 11.18 18.31 -10.98
CA GLU A 213 10.15 19.36 -11.02
C GLU A 213 8.76 18.83 -11.43
N GLY A 214 8.60 17.51 -11.55
CA GLY A 214 7.35 16.89 -11.96
C GLY A 214 6.28 16.98 -10.87
N THR A 215 5.02 16.91 -11.30
CA THR A 215 3.85 16.87 -10.42
C THR A 215 3.05 15.62 -10.68
N VAL A 216 2.36 15.12 -9.65
CA VAL A 216 1.38 14.05 -9.72
C VAL A 216 0.08 14.60 -9.15
N ALA A 217 -1.02 14.37 -9.86
CA ALA A 217 -2.36 14.71 -9.41
C ALA A 217 -3.30 13.54 -9.67
N GLY A 218 -4.24 13.29 -8.76
CA GLY A 218 -5.25 12.27 -8.92
C GLY A 218 -6.60 12.68 -8.35
N GLU A 219 -7.66 12.23 -8.98
CA GLU A 219 -9.05 12.51 -8.58
C GLU A 219 -9.97 11.35 -8.98
N ILE A 220 -11.11 11.22 -8.30
CA ILE A 220 -12.23 10.43 -8.82
C ILE A 220 -13.18 11.34 -9.58
N ARG A 221 -13.50 10.98 -10.83
CA ARG A 221 -14.38 11.77 -11.70
C ARG A 221 -15.31 10.88 -12.52
N ASN A 222 -16.34 11.46 -13.12
CA ASN A 222 -17.18 10.76 -14.09
C ASN A 222 -16.41 10.56 -15.40
N TRP A 223 -16.57 9.41 -16.06
CA TRP A 223 -15.86 9.07 -17.29
C TRP A 223 -16.76 8.34 -18.30
N GLY A 224 -16.72 8.81 -19.55
CA GLY A 224 -17.57 8.34 -20.64
C GLY A 224 -18.98 8.95 -20.62
N ASP A 225 -19.85 8.45 -21.50
CA ASP A 225 -21.22 8.96 -21.69
C ASP A 225 -22.22 8.44 -20.63
N THR A 226 -21.77 7.55 -19.75
CA THR A 226 -22.56 7.02 -18.63
C THR A 226 -21.97 7.54 -17.30
N PRO A 227 -22.75 7.60 -16.20
CA PRO A 227 -22.28 8.05 -14.89
C PRO A 227 -21.35 7.00 -14.22
N ARG A 228 -20.36 6.49 -14.95
CA ARG A 228 -19.34 5.59 -14.45
C ARG A 228 -18.21 6.43 -13.85
N ARG A 229 -18.02 6.34 -12.55
CA ARG A 229 -16.86 6.94 -11.90
C ARG A 229 -15.60 6.18 -12.23
N ALA A 230 -14.53 6.91 -12.49
CA ALA A 230 -13.20 6.38 -12.73
C ALA A 230 -12.17 7.18 -11.93
N LEU A 231 -11.08 6.51 -11.57
CA LEU A 231 -9.91 7.17 -11.02
C LEU A 231 -9.11 7.75 -12.19
N TYR A 232 -8.88 9.06 -12.16
CA TYR A 232 -7.98 9.75 -13.07
C TYR A 232 -6.70 10.10 -12.31
N VAL A 233 -5.55 9.73 -12.85
CA VAL A 233 -4.23 10.13 -12.32
C VAL A 233 -3.41 10.69 -13.47
N SER A 234 -2.77 11.83 -13.26
CA SER A 234 -1.89 12.46 -14.23
C SER A 234 -0.57 12.88 -13.61
N THR A 235 0.48 12.88 -14.42
CA THR A 235 1.80 13.36 -14.02
C THR A 235 2.50 14.11 -15.15
N SER A 236 3.33 15.08 -14.79
CA SER A 236 4.24 15.77 -15.72
C SER A 236 5.64 15.17 -15.77
N ASP A 237 5.90 14.10 -15.01
CA ASP A 237 7.10 13.25 -15.11
C ASP A 237 6.68 11.78 -15.00
N ALA A 238 6.30 11.20 -16.15
CA ALA A 238 5.84 9.83 -16.27
C ALA A 238 6.94 8.83 -15.89
N GLY A 239 8.17 9.07 -16.36
CA GLY A 239 9.33 8.24 -16.06
C GLY A 239 9.57 8.12 -14.56
N ALA A 240 9.57 9.23 -13.82
CA ALA A 240 9.73 9.19 -12.37
C ALA A 240 8.64 8.36 -11.66
N VAL A 241 7.37 8.51 -12.06
CA VAL A 241 6.26 7.75 -11.47
C VAL A 241 6.35 6.26 -11.81
N LEU A 242 6.65 5.90 -13.06
CA LEU A 242 6.75 4.49 -13.47
C LEU A 242 7.93 3.78 -12.78
N ARG A 243 9.06 4.46 -12.61
CA ARG A 243 10.21 3.97 -11.83
C ARG A 243 9.89 3.85 -10.34
N PHE A 244 9.19 4.83 -9.77
CA PHE A 244 8.72 4.78 -8.37
C PHE A 244 7.85 3.55 -8.11
N LEU A 245 6.90 3.27 -9.01
CA LEU A 245 5.97 2.14 -8.92
C LEU A 245 6.59 0.80 -9.34
N ASP A 246 7.83 0.79 -9.83
CA ASP A 246 8.50 -0.39 -10.40
C ASP A 246 7.74 -1.06 -11.55
N THR A 247 7.10 -0.23 -12.39
CA THR A 247 6.33 -0.72 -13.54
C THR A 247 7.13 -0.63 -14.83
N TYR A 248 8.01 0.37 -14.97
CA TYR A 248 8.93 0.48 -16.10
C TYR A 248 10.16 1.35 -15.77
N GLY A 249 11.34 0.71 -15.72
CA GLY A 249 12.59 1.31 -15.27
C GLY A 249 13.29 2.26 -16.25
N LYS A 250 12.97 2.15 -17.56
CA LYS A 250 13.81 2.70 -18.65
C LYS A 250 13.29 4.00 -19.26
N MET A 251 12.10 4.43 -18.87
CA MET A 251 11.52 5.68 -19.35
C MET A 251 12.07 6.87 -18.57
N GLN A 252 12.32 7.99 -19.24
CA GLN A 252 12.70 9.27 -18.67
C GLN A 252 11.74 10.38 -19.13
N GLY A 253 11.36 11.25 -18.18
CA GLY A 253 10.49 12.40 -18.44
C GLY A 253 9.10 11.98 -18.94
N GLY A 254 8.52 12.83 -19.79
CA GLY A 254 7.19 12.63 -20.37
C GLY A 254 6.03 13.00 -19.48
N THR A 255 4.88 13.21 -20.10
CA THR A 255 3.60 13.38 -19.40
C THR A 255 2.80 12.09 -19.50
N MET A 256 2.02 11.79 -18.47
CA MET A 256 1.14 10.63 -18.44
C MET A 256 -0.20 11.00 -17.86
N TRP A 257 -1.26 10.39 -18.37
CA TRP A 257 -2.49 10.21 -17.63
C TRP A 257 -3.00 8.78 -17.73
N VAL A 258 -3.67 8.34 -16.67
CA VAL A 258 -4.28 7.02 -16.54
C VAL A 258 -5.70 7.22 -16.06
N ILE A 259 -6.61 6.45 -16.66
CA ILE A 259 -7.98 6.29 -16.19
C ILE A 259 -8.20 4.83 -15.90
N ILE A 260 -8.71 4.51 -14.71
CA ILE A 260 -8.97 3.13 -14.31
C ILE A 260 -10.27 3.04 -13.52
N ASP A 261 -10.97 1.93 -13.70
CA ASP A 261 -12.10 1.57 -12.85
C ASP A 261 -11.69 1.58 -11.36
N PRO A 262 -12.50 2.17 -10.47
CA PRO A 262 -12.21 2.17 -9.04
C PRO A 262 -12.23 0.74 -8.50
N PRO A 263 -11.46 0.44 -7.44
CA PRO A 263 -11.49 -0.87 -6.79
C PRO A 263 -12.90 -1.18 -6.29
N ARG A 264 -13.35 -2.44 -6.45
CA ARG A 264 -14.67 -2.91 -6.01
C ARG A 264 -14.61 -4.00 -4.93
N GLY A 265 -13.41 -4.29 -4.41
CA GLY A 265 -13.21 -5.22 -3.28
C GLY A 265 -13.46 -6.70 -3.57
N ASP A 266 -13.91 -7.06 -4.77
CA ASP A 266 -14.44 -8.38 -5.14
C ASP A 266 -13.62 -9.07 -6.27
N SER A 267 -12.31 -8.82 -6.32
CA SER A 267 -11.38 -9.33 -7.36
C SER A 267 -11.79 -9.03 -8.81
N THR A 268 -12.84 -8.23 -9.02
CA THR A 268 -13.35 -7.88 -10.34
C THR A 268 -12.25 -7.21 -11.16
N PRO A 269 -12.07 -7.63 -12.43
CA PRO A 269 -11.12 -6.98 -13.33
C PRO A 269 -11.41 -5.48 -13.46
N GLN A 270 -10.37 -4.67 -13.31
CA GLN A 270 -10.42 -3.23 -13.49
C GLN A 270 -9.92 -2.89 -14.89
N ASN A 271 -10.74 -2.22 -15.69
CA ASN A 271 -10.31 -1.75 -17.00
C ASN A 271 -9.77 -0.33 -16.90
N GLY A 272 -8.79 -0.03 -17.73
CA GLY A 272 -8.21 1.29 -17.79
C GLY A 272 -7.59 1.61 -19.14
N VAL A 273 -7.28 2.89 -19.29
CA VAL A 273 -6.57 3.45 -20.44
C VAL A 273 -5.42 4.27 -19.91
N ILE A 274 -4.25 4.09 -20.52
CA ILE A 274 -3.06 4.89 -20.26
C ILE A 274 -2.72 5.69 -21.52
N ASN A 275 -2.30 6.93 -21.32
CA ASN A 275 -1.72 7.77 -22.35
C ASN A 275 -0.42 8.40 -21.84
N LEU A 276 0.57 8.42 -22.71
CA LEU A 276 1.90 8.96 -22.47
C LEU A 276 2.25 9.90 -23.63
N ARG A 277 3.01 10.96 -23.35
CA ARG A 277 3.52 11.88 -24.35
C ARG A 277 4.94 12.35 -24.03
N ASP A 278 5.68 12.67 -25.07
CA ASP A 278 6.97 13.39 -25.02
C ASP A 278 7.99 12.74 -24.08
N PHE A 279 8.23 11.44 -24.25
CA PHE A 279 9.08 10.64 -23.37
C PHE A 279 10.27 10.02 -24.11
N VAL A 280 11.29 9.66 -23.34
CA VAL A 280 12.50 9.00 -23.85
C VAL A 280 12.63 7.63 -23.19
N ILE A 281 12.91 6.60 -23.97
CA ILE A 281 13.33 5.29 -23.45
C ILE A 281 14.84 5.18 -23.63
N ARG A 282 15.58 4.79 -22.58
CA ARG A 282 17.04 4.59 -22.61
C ARG A 282 17.45 3.19 -22.20
N GLY A 283 18.56 2.71 -22.75
CA GLY A 283 19.14 1.42 -22.38
C GLY A 283 18.24 0.23 -22.76
N GLU A 284 17.51 0.33 -23.86
CA GLU A 284 16.72 -0.76 -24.42
C GLU A 284 17.43 -1.33 -25.65
N PRO A 285 18.03 -2.54 -25.57
CA PRO A 285 18.76 -3.14 -26.70
C PRO A 285 17.93 -3.24 -27.99
N GLY A 286 16.61 -3.44 -27.85
CA GLY A 286 15.70 -3.46 -28.99
C GLY A 286 15.56 -2.12 -29.74
N LEU A 287 16.11 -1.02 -29.20
CA LEU A 287 16.03 0.33 -29.78
C LEU A 287 17.37 0.80 -30.38
N ASP A 288 18.38 -0.06 -30.48
CA ASP A 288 19.68 0.31 -31.06
C ASP A 288 19.53 0.85 -32.50
N SER A 289 18.63 0.28 -33.29
CA SER A 289 18.32 0.73 -34.64
C SER A 289 17.60 2.08 -34.71
N LEU A 290 16.93 2.49 -33.62
CA LEU A 290 16.19 3.76 -33.51
C LEU A 290 17.04 4.87 -32.86
N SER A 291 18.24 4.52 -32.38
CA SER A 291 19.14 5.42 -31.65
C SER A 291 19.69 6.56 -32.50
N ALA A 292 19.77 6.41 -33.83
CA ALA A 292 20.25 7.46 -34.72
C ALA A 292 19.42 8.76 -34.64
N ALA A 293 18.15 8.67 -34.24
CA ALA A 293 17.26 9.81 -34.04
C ALA A 293 17.37 10.44 -32.64
N ALA A 294 17.94 9.72 -31.67
CA ALA A 294 18.10 10.19 -30.30
C ALA A 294 19.53 10.70 -30.07
N ARG A 295 19.67 12.03 -29.96
CA ARG A 295 20.93 12.68 -29.59
C ARG A 295 20.86 13.12 -28.13
N ASP A 296 21.91 12.88 -27.37
CA ASP A 296 22.05 13.43 -26.02
C ASP A 296 22.31 14.95 -26.04
N SER A 297 22.43 15.57 -24.87
CA SER A 297 22.71 17.01 -24.72
C SER A 297 24.08 17.43 -25.28
N SER A 298 24.97 16.48 -25.59
CA SER A 298 26.27 16.70 -26.23
C SER A 298 26.25 16.46 -27.76
N GLY A 299 25.10 16.05 -28.31
CA GLY A 299 24.93 15.73 -29.73
C GLY A 299 25.37 14.31 -30.12
N LYS A 300 25.77 13.48 -29.16
CA LYS A 300 26.19 12.09 -29.40
C LYS A 300 24.97 11.18 -29.46
N VAL A 301 25.03 10.19 -30.36
CA VAL A 301 24.05 9.11 -30.42
C VAL A 301 24.27 8.18 -29.24
N GLU A 302 23.23 8.03 -28.42
CA GLU A 302 23.21 7.10 -27.30
C GLU A 302 22.52 5.82 -27.73
N GLN A 303 23.27 4.72 -27.79
CA GLN A 303 22.70 3.41 -28.16
C GLN A 303 21.60 2.98 -27.17
N GLY A 304 20.65 2.21 -27.66
CA GLY A 304 19.46 1.79 -26.93
C GLY A 304 18.53 2.93 -26.51
N THR A 305 18.62 4.11 -27.15
CA THR A 305 17.79 5.28 -26.81
C THR A 305 16.83 5.62 -27.93
N ALA A 306 15.57 5.88 -27.61
CA ALA A 306 14.61 6.41 -28.58
C ALA A 306 13.68 7.45 -27.93
N VAL A 307 13.29 8.44 -28.74
CA VAL A 307 12.35 9.50 -28.37
C VAL A 307 10.98 9.16 -28.96
N PHE A 308 9.93 9.31 -28.15
CA PHE A 308 8.56 9.03 -28.54
C PHE A 308 7.65 10.21 -28.25
N GLU A 309 6.77 10.51 -29.18
CA GLU A 309 5.82 11.62 -29.08
C GLU A 309 4.57 11.20 -28.32
N LYS A 310 4.15 9.95 -28.49
CA LYS A 310 2.92 9.43 -27.88
C LYS A 310 3.01 7.93 -27.65
N ALA A 311 2.41 7.46 -26.56
CA ALA A 311 1.96 6.08 -26.43
C ALA A 311 0.55 6.05 -25.84
N GLN A 312 -0.22 5.03 -26.20
CA GLN A 312 -1.49 4.75 -25.56
C GLN A 312 -1.71 3.24 -25.49
N ALA A 313 -2.43 2.79 -24.48
CA ALA A 313 -2.84 1.40 -24.38
C ALA A 313 -4.13 1.28 -23.57
N GLN A 314 -4.92 0.26 -23.89
CA GLN A 314 -5.94 -0.24 -22.97
C GLN A 314 -5.32 -1.31 -22.09
N PHE A 315 -5.78 -1.42 -20.85
CA PHE A 315 -5.34 -2.49 -19.97
C PHE A 315 -6.46 -3.02 -19.10
N THR A 316 -6.34 -4.28 -18.73
CA THR A 316 -7.18 -4.92 -17.72
C THR A 316 -6.26 -5.37 -16.58
N ARG A 317 -6.51 -4.85 -15.38
CA ARG A 317 -5.85 -5.26 -14.15
C ARG A 317 -6.71 -6.30 -13.44
N THR A 318 -6.10 -7.43 -13.11
CA THR A 318 -6.61 -8.41 -12.15
C THR A 318 -5.60 -8.55 -11.01
N THR A 319 -5.94 -9.28 -9.96
CA THR A 319 -5.01 -9.52 -8.85
C THR A 319 -3.70 -10.13 -9.37
N GLY A 320 -2.57 -9.50 -9.06
CA GLY A 320 -1.23 -9.95 -9.49
C GLY A 320 -0.91 -9.82 -10.98
N LYS A 321 -1.80 -9.28 -11.83
CA LYS A 321 -1.61 -9.30 -13.30
C LYS A 321 -2.18 -8.06 -13.99
N ILE A 322 -1.46 -7.54 -14.99
CA ILE A 322 -1.95 -6.50 -15.91
C ILE A 322 -1.84 -7.03 -17.34
N ALA A 323 -2.96 -7.09 -18.06
CA ALA A 323 -2.99 -7.41 -19.49
C ALA A 323 -3.11 -6.11 -20.28
N ILE A 324 -2.22 -5.88 -21.25
CA ILE A 324 -2.18 -4.71 -22.14
C ILE A 324 -2.75 -5.12 -23.51
N ARG A 325 -3.65 -4.30 -24.04
CA ARG A 325 -4.32 -4.47 -25.35
C ARG A 325 -4.31 -3.16 -26.12
N ASP A 326 -4.35 -3.25 -27.45
CA ASP A 326 -4.40 -2.08 -28.35
C ASP A 326 -3.30 -1.05 -28.05
N GLY A 327 -2.13 -1.53 -27.60
CA GLY A 327 -0.99 -0.67 -27.32
C GLY A 327 -0.45 -0.12 -28.63
N ALA A 328 -0.23 1.19 -28.69
CA ALA A 328 0.39 1.84 -29.82
C ALA A 328 1.33 2.93 -29.33
N ILE A 329 2.53 2.96 -29.91
CA ILE A 329 3.60 3.89 -29.60
C ILE A 329 4.00 4.57 -30.91
N TRP A 330 4.16 5.89 -30.88
CA TRP A 330 4.53 6.72 -32.01
C TRP A 330 5.78 7.53 -31.68
N GLY A 331 6.75 7.51 -32.59
CA GLY A 331 7.91 8.38 -32.58
C GLY A 331 8.27 8.87 -33.97
N PRO A 332 9.22 9.82 -34.08
CA PRO A 332 9.55 10.50 -35.34
C PRO A 332 10.03 9.55 -36.45
N VAL A 333 10.62 8.42 -36.06
CA VAL A 333 11.25 7.44 -36.96
C VAL A 333 10.52 6.11 -37.04
N ALA A 334 9.64 5.79 -36.08
CA ALA A 334 8.94 4.51 -36.05
C ALA A 334 7.65 4.58 -35.21
N GLY A 335 6.67 3.77 -35.61
CA GLY A 335 5.50 3.44 -34.80
C GLY A 335 5.43 1.93 -34.56
N VAL A 336 5.03 1.53 -33.36
CA VAL A 336 4.96 0.11 -32.96
C VAL A 336 3.65 -0.15 -32.22
N THR A 337 3.01 -1.28 -32.52
CA THR A 337 1.89 -1.79 -31.74
C THR A 337 2.39 -2.81 -30.72
N ALA A 338 1.81 -2.82 -29.52
CA ALA A 338 2.20 -3.69 -28.42
C ALA A 338 0.97 -4.30 -27.74
N GLU A 339 1.05 -5.59 -27.47
CA GLU A 339 0.14 -6.32 -26.60
C GLU A 339 0.97 -7.20 -25.67
N GLY A 340 0.46 -7.49 -24.48
CA GLY A 340 1.23 -8.28 -23.54
C GLY A 340 0.58 -8.44 -22.18
N THR A 341 1.34 -9.04 -21.27
CA THR A 341 0.91 -9.30 -19.91
C THR A 341 2.08 -9.10 -18.97
N ILE A 342 1.85 -8.41 -17.86
CA ILE A 342 2.77 -8.24 -16.75
C ILE A 342 2.22 -9.06 -15.58
N ASP A 343 3.06 -9.95 -15.01
CA ASP A 343 2.73 -10.78 -13.85
C ASP A 343 3.61 -10.38 -12.65
N PHE A 344 2.97 -9.87 -11.60
CA PHE A 344 3.63 -9.41 -10.37
C PHE A 344 3.78 -10.52 -9.32
N THR A 345 3.24 -11.70 -9.60
CA THR A 345 3.28 -12.86 -8.70
C THR A 345 4.57 -13.65 -8.87
N ALA A 346 5.16 -13.61 -10.07
CA ALA A 346 6.37 -14.35 -10.43
C ALA A 346 7.65 -13.82 -9.76
N GLU A 347 7.64 -12.60 -9.20
CA GLU A 347 8.80 -11.99 -8.52
C GLU A 347 8.91 -12.37 -7.02
N ARG A 348 8.16 -13.39 -6.57
CA ARG A 348 8.37 -14.01 -5.26
C ARG A 348 9.50 -15.02 -5.34
N ILE A 349 10.74 -14.56 -5.20
CA ILE A 349 11.86 -15.41 -4.75
C ILE A 349 12.13 -15.14 -3.28
#